data_AF-A0A5Q4T1U8-F1
#
_entry.id   AF-A0A5Q4T1U8-F1
#
_cell.length_a   1.000
_cell.length_b   1.000
_cell.length_c   1.000
_cell.angle_alpha   90.00
_cell.angle_beta   90.00
_cell.angle_gamma   90.00
#
_symmetry.space_group_name_H-M   'P 1'
#
loop_
_entity.id
_entity.type
_entity.pdbx_description
1 polymer ?
#
loop_
_entity_poly.entity_id
_entity_poly.type
_entity_poly.pdbx_seq_one_letter_code
_entity_poly.pdbx_strand_id
1 'polypeptide(L)'
;MTQLHWRPADVKLNEKLVPNPRAEHDLLSDLTAVHVAIDGSFLHIDPYIGAPAAHGQVEYPITVVPASAVQRLTYKAGIKSEVPEIDVRVG
;
A
#
# COMPACT_ATOMS: atom_id res chain seq x y z
N MET A 1 2.10 9.22 -20.09
CA MET A 1 1.74 8.28 -19.01
C MET A 1 2.14 8.94 -17.70
N THR A 2 1.21 9.15 -16.78
CA THR A 2 1.54 9.72 -15.46
C THR A 2 2.27 8.66 -14.64
N GLN A 3 3.40 9.03 -14.04
CA GLN A 3 4.15 8.12 -13.18
C GLN A 3 3.43 8.03 -11.82
N LEU A 4 3.02 6.83 -11.42
CA LEU A 4 2.40 6.61 -10.12
C LEU A 4 3.46 6.63 -9.00
N HIS A 5 3.26 7.50 -8.02
CA HIS A 5 4.15 7.61 -6.85
C HIS A 5 3.63 6.76 -5.69
N TRP A 6 4.06 5.50 -5.65
CA TRP A 6 3.66 4.54 -4.63
C TRP A 6 4.28 4.84 -3.26
N ARG A 7 3.48 4.81 -2.20
CA ARG A 7 3.93 4.98 -0.81
C ARG A 7 3.19 4.01 0.14
N PRO A 8 3.87 3.52 1.19
CA PRO A 8 3.22 2.71 2.22
C PRO A 8 2.24 3.55 3.03
N ALA A 9 1.06 3.00 3.29
CA ALA A 9 0.00 3.67 4.01
C ALA A 9 -0.98 2.71 4.68
N ASP A 10 -1.75 3.25 5.61
CA ASP A 10 -3.03 2.68 6.04
C ASP A 10 -4.16 3.49 5.40
N VAL A 11 -5.22 2.81 4.97
CA VAL A 11 -6.38 3.41 4.31
C VAL A 11 -7.64 3.00 5.05
N LYS A 12 -8.51 3.96 5.31
CA LYS A 12 -9.89 3.71 5.73
C LYS A 12 -10.83 4.26 4.69
N LEU A 13 -11.73 3.41 4.21
CA LEU A 13 -12.75 3.72 3.21
C LEU A 13 -14.11 3.88 3.88
N ASN A 14 -15.01 4.61 3.22
CA ASN A 14 -16.39 4.80 3.69
C ASN A 14 -17.21 3.51 3.56
N GLU A 15 -16.82 2.62 2.64
CA GLU A 15 -17.49 1.37 2.33
C GLU A 15 -16.47 0.24 2.15
N LYS A 16 -16.92 -1.01 2.20
CA LYS A 16 -16.10 -2.18 1.91
C LYS A 16 -15.93 -2.34 0.40
N LEU A 17 -14.77 -1.95 -0.13
CA LEU A 17 -14.54 -1.89 -1.58
C LEU A 17 -13.32 -2.70 -2.05
N VAL A 18 -12.38 -3.02 -1.17
CA VAL A 18 -11.13 -3.68 -1.57
C VAL A 18 -11.21 -5.17 -1.23
N PRO A 19 -11.01 -6.09 -2.18
CA PRO A 19 -10.94 -7.52 -1.88
C PRO A 19 -9.88 -7.85 -0.84
N ASN A 20 -10.23 -8.69 0.12
CA ASN A 20 -9.28 -9.16 1.11
C ASN A 20 -8.31 -10.16 0.45
N PRO A 21 -7.01 -9.85 0.38
CA PRO A 21 -6.02 -10.73 -0.26
C PRO A 21 -5.85 -12.09 0.44
N ARG A 22 -6.34 -12.23 1.67
CA ARG A 22 -6.29 -13.47 2.47
C ARG A 22 -7.61 -14.23 2.49
N ALA A 23 -8.69 -13.62 2.02
CA ALA A 23 -10.03 -14.17 2.02
C ALA A 23 -10.86 -13.49 0.92
N GLU A 24 -10.64 -13.87 -0.34
CA GLU A 24 -11.16 -13.15 -1.52
C GLU A 24 -12.70 -12.96 -1.55
N HIS A 25 -13.44 -13.70 -0.72
CA HIS A 25 -14.88 -13.55 -0.54
C HIS A 25 -15.29 -12.38 0.39
N ASP A 26 -14.34 -11.74 1.07
CA ASP A 26 -14.58 -10.59 1.96
C ASP A 26 -14.00 -9.31 1.36
N LEU A 27 -14.71 -8.21 1.60
CA LEU A 27 -14.32 -6.88 1.19
C LEU A 27 -13.91 -6.06 2.42
N LEU A 28 -12.84 -5.30 2.27
CA LEU A 28 -12.22 -4.48 3.31
C LEU A 28 -12.56 -3.00 3.10
N SER A 29 -12.90 -2.35 4.20
CA SER A 29 -12.92 -0.88 4.34
C SER A 29 -11.68 -0.36 5.05
N ASP A 30 -11.08 -1.17 5.92
CA ASP A 30 -9.91 -0.83 6.72
C ASP A 30 -8.72 -1.65 6.24
N LEU A 31 -7.76 -0.96 5.63
CA LEU A 31 -6.56 -1.52 5.04
C LEU A 31 -5.34 -1.05 5.83
N THR A 32 -4.50 -2.00 6.21
CA THR A 32 -3.27 -1.72 6.96
C THR A 32 -2.06 -2.21 6.18
N ALA A 33 -0.97 -1.46 6.24
CA ALA A 33 0.28 -1.78 5.57
C ALA A 33 0.13 -2.08 4.06
N VAL A 34 -0.61 -1.23 3.34
CA VAL A 34 -0.79 -1.31 1.88
C VAL A 34 0.09 -0.30 1.15
N HIS A 35 0.27 -0.47 -0.15
CA HIS A 35 0.84 0.56 -1.01
C HIS A 35 -0.27 1.36 -1.69
N VAL A 36 -0.10 2.68 -1.76
CA VAL A 36 -1.04 3.54 -2.47
C VAL A 36 -0.35 4.53 -3.39
N ALA A 37 -1.04 4.90 -4.47
CA ALA A 37 -0.67 6.01 -5.33
C ALA A 37 -1.90 6.90 -5.60
N ILE A 38 -1.70 8.21 -5.60
CA ILE A 38 -2.75 9.17 -5.94
C ILE A 38 -2.52 9.65 -7.38
N ASP A 39 -3.56 9.59 -8.20
CA ASP A 39 -3.58 10.16 -9.54
C ASP A 39 -4.91 10.88 -9.79
N GLY A 40 -4.84 12.20 -9.94
CA GLY A 40 -6.03 13.06 -10.02
C GLY A 40 -6.98 12.86 -8.83
N SER A 41 -8.21 12.44 -9.13
CA SER A 41 -9.28 12.21 -8.15
C SER A 41 -9.38 10.74 -7.70
N PHE A 42 -8.36 9.92 -7.97
CA PHE A 42 -8.37 8.49 -7.68
C PHE A 42 -7.23 8.08 -6.76
N LEU A 43 -7.53 7.15 -5.86
CA LEU A 43 -6.58 6.44 -5.03
C LEU A 43 -6.42 5.02 -5.57
N HIS A 44 -5.21 4.68 -5.99
CA HIS A 44 -4.80 3.33 -6.36
C HIS A 44 -4.31 2.63 -5.09
N ILE A 45 -4.77 1.39 -4.86
CA ILE A 45 -4.50 0.61 -3.66
C ILE A 45 -3.96 -0.77 -4.08
N ASP A 46 -2.75 -1.08 -3.62
CA ASP A 46 -2.11 -2.38 -3.72
C ASP A 46 -2.09 -3.04 -2.34
N PRO A 47 -2.97 -4.02 -2.08
CA PRO A 47 -3.01 -4.74 -0.81
C PRO A 47 -1.98 -5.89 -0.72
N TYR A 48 -1.23 -6.19 -1.79
CA TYR A 48 -0.35 -7.35 -1.90
C TYR A 48 1.14 -7.01 -1.73
N ILE A 49 1.49 -5.84 -1.16
CA ILE A 49 2.89 -5.42 -1.01
C ILE A 49 3.78 -6.53 -0.42
N GLY A 50 4.77 -6.96 -1.22
CA GLY A 50 5.75 -7.98 -0.82
C GLY A 50 5.22 -9.42 -0.77
N ALA A 51 3.94 -9.66 -1.11
CA ALA A 51 3.43 -11.01 -1.30
C ALA A 51 3.95 -11.56 -2.64
N PRO A 52 4.44 -12.81 -2.67
CA PRO A 52 4.75 -13.46 -3.93
C PRO A 52 3.47 -13.67 -4.74
N ALA A 53 3.59 -13.60 -6.07
CA ALA A 53 2.50 -13.91 -6.97
C ALA A 53 2.05 -15.35 -6.67
N ALA A 54 0.74 -15.59 -6.60
CA ALA A 54 0.26 -16.95 -6.51
C ALA A 54 0.74 -17.74 -7.75
N HIS A 55 0.89 -19.06 -7.62
CA HIS A 55 1.38 -19.90 -8.70
C HIS A 55 0.49 -19.76 -9.95
N GLY A 56 1.03 -19.21 -11.04
CA GLY A 56 0.30 -18.94 -12.28
C GLY A 56 -0.31 -17.52 -12.40
N GLN A 57 -0.16 -16.65 -11.40
CA GLN A 57 -0.48 -15.23 -11.55
C GLN A 57 0.62 -14.50 -12.32
N VAL A 58 0.22 -13.79 -13.37
CA VAL A 58 1.11 -12.93 -14.18
C VAL A 58 0.89 -11.44 -13.86
N GLU A 59 -0.23 -11.12 -13.19
CA GLU A 59 -0.66 -9.76 -12.86
C GLU A 59 -1.20 -9.71 -11.42
N TYR A 60 -0.98 -8.58 -10.72
CA TYR A 60 -1.58 -8.31 -9.42
C TYR A 60 -2.74 -7.33 -9.58
N PRO A 61 -3.92 -7.62 -9.00
CA PRO A 61 -5.05 -6.71 -9.08
C PRO A 61 -4.80 -5.47 -8.20
N ILE A 62 -4.84 -4.30 -8.83
CA ILE A 62 -4.84 -3.00 -8.15
C ILE A 62 -6.28 -2.52 -8.04
N THR A 63 -6.70 -2.15 -6.83
CA THR A 63 -8.03 -1.55 -6.64
C THR A 63 -7.93 -0.03 -6.79
N VAL A 64 -8.76 0.55 -7.64
CA VAL A 64 -8.82 2.01 -7.84
C VAL A 64 -10.15 2.51 -7.30
N VAL A 65 -10.10 3.44 -6.34
CA VAL A 65 -11.29 4.05 -5.73
C VAL A 65 -11.29 5.56 -5.95
N PRO A 66 -12.46 6.20 -6.07
CA PRO A 66 -12.51 7.66 -6.07
C PRO A 66 -12.06 8.20 -4.70
N ALA A 67 -11.41 9.35 -4.67
CA ALA A 67 -10.95 9.98 -3.44
C ALA A 67 -12.11 10.26 -2.46
N SER A 68 -13.34 10.45 -2.96
CA SER A 68 -14.55 10.61 -2.15
C SER A 68 -14.95 9.35 -1.37
N ALA A 69 -14.46 8.17 -1.74
CA ALA A 69 -14.67 6.93 -1.00
C ALA A 69 -13.67 6.76 0.16
N VAL A 70 -12.66 7.62 0.27
CA VAL A 70 -11.61 7.54 1.30
C VAL A 70 -12.02 8.37 2.51
N GLN A 71 -12.17 7.70 3.66
CA GLN A 71 -12.39 8.37 4.94
C GLN A 71 -11.09 8.91 5.54
N ARG A 72 -10.01 8.13 5.45
CA ARG A 72 -8.69 8.48 5.99
C ARG A 72 -7.59 7.78 5.20
N LEU A 73 -6.52 8.51 4.91
CA LEU A 73 -5.27 7.97 4.39
C LEU A 73 -4.14 8.39 5.34
N THR A 74 -3.31 7.45 5.76
CA THR A 74 -2.18 7.71 6.65
C THR A 74 -0.92 7.09 6.08
N TYR A 75 -0.01 7.91 5.55
CA TYR A 75 1.29 7.44 5.07
C TYR A 75 2.16 6.94 6.22
N LYS A 76 2.82 5.81 6.01
CA LYS A 76 3.88 5.34 6.91
C LYS A 76 5.17 6.07 6.54
N ALA A 77 5.72 6.81 7.48
CA ALA A 77 7.08 7.33 7.32
C ALA A 77 8.01 6.13 7.22
N GLY A 78 8.72 5.98 6.10
CA GLY A 78 9.83 5.03 6.02
C GLY A 78 10.79 5.40 7.14
N ILE A 79 10.99 4.50 8.10
CA ILE A 79 12.00 4.70 9.13
C ILE A 79 13.32 4.77 8.37
N LYS A 80 13.88 5.98 8.25
CA LYS A 80 15.24 6.18 7.78
C LYS A 80 16.10 5.44 8.82
N SER A 81 16.49 4.20 8.54
CA SER A 81 17.51 3.52 9.33
C SER A 81 18.81 4.26 9.02
N GLU A 82 19.06 5.35 9.73
CA GLU A 82 20.42 5.84 9.91
C GLU A 82 21.11 4.80 10.78
N VAL A 83 21.72 3.81 10.12
CA VAL A 83 22.71 2.95 10.76
C VAL A 83 23.87 3.89 11.11
N PRO A 84 24.16 4.17 12.40
CA PRO A 84 25.36 4.91 12.72
C PRO A 84 26.54 4.04 12.26
N GLU A 85 27.32 4.56 11.32
CA GLU A 85 28.61 3.98 10.94
C GLU A 85 29.51 4.09 12.17
N ILE A 86 29.62 3.00 12.92
CA ILE A 86 30.48 2.93 14.10
C ILE A 86 31.91 2.75 13.56
N ASP A 87 32.65 3.85 13.45
CA ASP A 87 34.07 3.83 13.10
C ASP A 87 34.86 3.23 14.27
N VAL A 88 35.03 1.90 14.28
CA VAL A 88 35.81 1.18 15.29
C VAL A 88 37.28 1.38 14.95
N ARG A 89 37.89 2.42 15.52
CA ARG A 89 39.35 2.56 15.56
C ARG A 89 39.91 1.53 16.55
N VAL A 90 40.49 0.46 16.02
CA VAL A 90 41.32 -0.47 16.78
C VAL A 90 42.68 0.21 16.99
N GLY A 91 43.00 0.52 18.25
CA GLY A 91 44.32 0.96 18.68
C GLY A 91 45.17 -0.21 19.16
#